data_AF-A0A8B9K127-F1
#
_entry.id   AF-A0A8B9K127-F1
#
_cell.length_a   1.000
_cell.length_b   1.000
_cell.length_c   1.000
_cell.angle_alpha   90.00
_cell.angle_beta   90.00
_cell.angle_gamma   90.00
#
_symmetry.space_group_name_H-M   'P 1'
#
loop_
_entity.id
_entity.type
_entity.pdbx_description
1 polymer ?
#
loop_
_entity_poly.entity_id
_entity_poly.type
_entity_poly.pdbx_seq_one_letter_code
_entity_poly.pdbx_strand_id
1 'polypeptide(L)'
;MATYTLPEGFDDFDMFAFGSVLLVGAVLGFFLNFISIMAYLRVKELRTPSNFFVFNLALADLSLNCNGLASAYASYLRYWPFGPEGCQIHGVQGMTSILAGISFLGAVFNTGLPVKTLLLLWGPYVVMCIYACFENTKLVSPKIRMVLPVLAKLSPLANALLYSYGNEFYRGGIWQFLTGQSQTDKRK
;
A
#
# COMPACT_ATOMS: atom_id res chain seq x y z
N MET A 1 29.02 -10.77 -15.52
CA MET A 1 27.81 -10.60 -14.69
C MET A 1 28.09 -11.27 -13.36
N ALA A 2 28.04 -10.54 -12.24
CA ALA A 2 28.18 -11.15 -10.93
C ALA A 2 26.96 -12.05 -10.66
N THR A 3 27.21 -13.32 -10.34
CA THR A 3 26.15 -14.26 -9.95
C THR A 3 25.79 -13.96 -8.50
N TYR A 4 24.75 -13.17 -8.28
CA TYR A 4 24.22 -12.96 -6.93
C TYR A 4 23.52 -14.26 -6.49
N THR A 5 24.08 -14.90 -5.46
CA THR A 5 23.49 -16.10 -4.86
C THR A 5 22.23 -15.70 -4.09
N LEU A 6 21.13 -16.42 -4.34
CA LEU A 6 19.88 -16.19 -3.63
C LEU A 6 20.03 -16.45 -2.12
N PRO A 7 19.23 -15.77 -1.28
CA PRO A 7 19.13 -16.11 0.13
C PRO A 7 18.67 -17.56 0.31
N GLU A 8 19.16 -18.21 1.37
CA GLU A 8 18.83 -19.61 1.68
C GLU A 8 17.31 -19.83 1.78
N GLY A 9 16.81 -20.85 1.08
CA GLY A 9 15.38 -21.22 1.06
C GLY A 9 14.53 -20.52 0.00
N PHE A 10 15.14 -19.76 -0.92
CA PHE A 10 14.45 -19.16 -2.07
C PHE A 10 14.98 -19.69 -3.40
N ASP A 11 14.06 -19.85 -4.35
CA ASP A 11 14.37 -20.13 -5.75
C ASP A 11 14.11 -18.89 -6.64
N ASP A 12 14.47 -19.00 -7.92
CA ASP A 12 14.29 -17.91 -8.89
C ASP A 12 12.81 -17.58 -9.13
N PHE A 13 11.93 -18.59 -9.02
CA PHE A 13 10.49 -18.41 -9.20
C PHE A 13 9.89 -17.63 -8.03
N ASP A 14 10.34 -17.87 -6.81
CA ASP A 14 9.94 -17.14 -5.61
C ASP A 14 10.24 -15.64 -5.77
N MET A 15 11.47 -15.30 -6.16
CA MET A 15 11.89 -13.90 -6.36
C MET A 15 11.08 -13.21 -7.46
N PHE A 16 10.85 -13.92 -8.57
CA PHE A 16 9.99 -13.44 -9.65
C PHE A 16 8.54 -13.23 -9.19
N ALA A 17 7.98 -14.17 -8.42
CA ALA A 17 6.62 -14.10 -7.91
C ALA A 17 6.44 -12.93 -6.93
N PHE A 18 7.36 -12.78 -5.95
CA PHE A 18 7.33 -11.65 -5.03
C PHE A 18 7.49 -10.31 -5.75
N GLY A 19 8.44 -10.22 -6.68
CA GLY A 19 8.63 -9.04 -7.53
C GLY A 19 7.37 -8.70 -8.33
N SER A 20 6.71 -9.69 -8.90
CA SER A 20 5.48 -9.52 -9.69
C SER A 20 4.30 -9.06 -8.84
N VAL A 21 4.07 -9.69 -7.68
CA VAL A 21 3.00 -9.30 -6.76
C VAL A 21 3.21 -7.87 -6.25
N LEU A 22 4.43 -7.53 -5.85
CA LEU A 22 4.78 -6.17 -5.41
C LEU A 22 4.62 -5.16 -6.55
N LEU A 23 5.08 -5.49 -7.76
CA LEU A 23 4.96 -4.61 -8.92
C LEU A 23 3.50 -4.33 -9.26
N VAL A 24 2.69 -5.38 -9.45
CA VAL A 24 1.27 -5.23 -9.81
C VAL A 24 0.51 -4.49 -8.71
N GLY A 25 0.69 -4.90 -7.45
CA GLY A 25 0.04 -4.26 -6.31
C GLY A 25 0.39 -2.79 -6.19
N ALA A 26 1.68 -2.46 -6.28
CA ALA A 26 2.15 -1.09 -6.14
C ALA A 26 1.76 -0.20 -7.33
N VAL A 27 1.80 -0.71 -8.57
CA VAL A 27 1.37 0.05 -9.75
C VAL A 27 -0.13 0.35 -9.68
N LEU A 28 -0.97 -0.65 -9.40
CA LEU A 28 -2.42 -0.45 -9.26
C LEU A 28 -2.73 0.50 -8.10
N GLY A 29 -2.10 0.29 -6.95
CA GLY A 29 -2.23 1.15 -5.79
C GLY A 29 -1.83 2.58 -6.10
N PHE A 30 -0.72 2.79 -6.82
CA PHE A 30 -0.24 4.11 -7.20
C PHE A 30 -1.28 4.85 -8.04
N PHE A 31 -1.78 4.23 -9.11
CA PHE A 31 -2.76 4.87 -9.99
C PHE A 31 -4.08 5.18 -9.30
N LEU A 32 -4.61 4.26 -8.49
CA LEU A 32 -5.88 4.48 -7.78
C LEU A 32 -5.78 5.59 -6.74
N ASN A 33 -4.68 5.63 -5.97
CA ASN A 33 -4.44 6.71 -5.01
C ASN A 33 -4.17 8.05 -5.72
N PHE A 34 -3.45 8.03 -6.84
CA PHE A 34 -3.23 9.23 -7.66
C PHE A 34 -4.53 9.80 -8.23
N ILE A 35 -5.41 8.96 -8.79
CA ILE A 35 -6.73 9.38 -9.26
C ILE A 35 -7.52 10.03 -8.12
N SER A 36 -7.44 9.48 -6.92
CA SER A 36 -8.18 9.97 -5.74
C SER A 36 -7.68 11.33 -5.25
N ILE A 37 -6.35 11.53 -5.27
CA ILE A 37 -5.71 12.83 -5.06
C ILE A 37 -6.20 13.84 -6.11
N MET A 38 -6.16 13.47 -7.38
CA MET A 38 -6.56 14.35 -8.47
C MET A 38 -8.04 14.69 -8.44
N ALA A 39 -8.91 13.72 -8.12
CA ALA A 39 -10.34 13.93 -7.96
C ALA A 39 -10.62 14.94 -6.85
N TYR A 40 -10.02 14.79 -5.68
CA TYR A 40 -10.15 15.75 -4.57
C TYR A 40 -9.69 17.17 -4.96
N LEU A 41 -8.56 17.27 -5.67
CA LEU A 41 -8.01 18.56 -6.09
C LEU A 41 -8.83 19.22 -7.20
N ARG A 42 -9.50 18.46 -8.07
CA ARG A 42 -10.21 19.00 -9.25
C ARG A 42 -11.72 19.18 -9.04
N VAL A 43 -12.35 18.35 -8.22
CA VAL A 43 -13.79 18.39 -7.95
C VAL A 43 -14.04 19.15 -6.65
N LYS A 44 -14.67 20.32 -6.74
CA LYS A 44 -14.87 21.21 -5.57
C LYS A 44 -15.79 20.57 -4.53
N GLU A 45 -16.76 19.80 -5.01
CA GLU A 45 -17.75 19.06 -4.22
C GLU A 45 -17.09 18.01 -3.33
N LEU A 46 -15.91 17.50 -3.70
CA LEU A 46 -15.16 16.56 -2.89
C LEU A 46 -14.36 17.21 -1.75
N ARG A 47 -14.24 18.54 -1.69
CA ARG A 47 -13.38 19.22 -0.68
C ARG A 47 -14.09 19.42 0.66
N THR A 48 -14.49 18.31 1.27
CA THR A 48 -15.09 18.28 2.62
C THR A 48 -14.05 17.89 3.68
N PRO A 49 -14.27 18.19 4.97
CA PRO A 49 -13.36 17.78 6.05
C PRO A 49 -13.14 16.26 6.11
N SER A 50 -14.18 15.45 5.88
CA SER A 50 -14.06 13.99 5.84
C SER A 50 -13.19 13.51 4.68
N ASN A 51 -13.34 14.11 3.50
CA ASN A 51 -12.56 13.74 2.32
C ASN A 51 -11.12 14.26 2.39
N PHE A 52 -10.83 15.27 3.22
CA PHE A 52 -9.46 15.70 3.48
C PHE A 52 -8.65 14.58 4.15
N PHE A 53 -9.25 13.77 5.02
CA PHE A 53 -8.58 12.58 5.57
C PHE A 53 -8.33 11.51 4.51
N VAL A 54 -9.27 11.29 3.57
CA VAL A 54 -9.07 10.38 2.42
C VAL A 54 -7.94 10.87 1.53
N PHE A 55 -7.86 12.18 1.29
CA PHE A 55 -6.76 12.79 0.52
C PHE A 55 -5.39 12.55 1.18
N ASN A 56 -5.29 12.77 2.50
CA ASN A 56 -4.04 12.51 3.22
C ASN A 56 -3.69 11.01 3.29
N LEU A 57 -4.70 10.15 3.44
CA LEU A 57 -4.52 8.70 3.33
C LEU A 57 -3.97 8.31 1.96
N ALA A 58 -4.54 8.85 0.87
CA ALA A 58 -4.08 8.57 -0.50
C ALA A 58 -2.63 9.05 -0.74
N LEU A 59 -2.21 10.16 -0.13
CA LEU A 59 -0.81 10.62 -0.17
C LEU A 59 0.12 9.64 0.56
N ALA A 60 -0.25 9.18 1.75
CA ALA A 60 0.53 8.20 2.51
C ALA A 60 0.63 6.85 1.74
N ASP A 61 -0.49 6.41 1.17
CA ASP A 61 -0.57 5.20 0.36
C ASP A 61 0.25 5.31 -0.93
N LEU A 62 0.30 6.49 -1.58
CA LEU A 62 1.16 6.73 -2.74
C LEU A 62 2.65 6.60 -2.38
N SER A 63 3.05 7.15 -1.22
CA SER A 63 4.40 6.98 -0.67
C SER A 63 4.72 5.50 -0.41
N LEU A 64 3.80 4.74 0.20
CA LEU A 64 3.99 3.30 0.44
C LEU A 64 4.03 2.47 -0.86
N ASN A 65 3.30 2.87 -1.90
CA ASN A 65 3.40 2.24 -3.22
C ASN A 65 4.77 2.49 -3.88
N CYS A 66 5.34 3.71 -3.78
CA CYS A 66 6.72 3.96 -4.24
C CYS A 66 7.74 3.05 -3.53
N ASN A 67 7.53 2.84 -2.23
CA ASN A 67 8.33 1.89 -1.45
C ASN A 67 8.14 0.46 -1.99
N GLY A 68 6.90 0.03 -2.27
CA GLY A 68 6.60 -1.25 -2.92
C GLY A 68 7.30 -1.44 -4.28
N LEU A 69 7.34 -0.41 -5.13
CA LEU A 69 8.04 -0.44 -6.41
C LEU A 69 9.55 -0.63 -6.24
N ALA A 70 10.17 0.04 -5.27
CA ALA A 70 11.59 -0.16 -4.95
C ALA A 70 11.88 -1.60 -4.48
N SER A 71 10.98 -2.18 -3.67
CA SER A 71 11.08 -3.60 -3.25
C SER A 71 10.90 -4.56 -4.43
N ALA A 72 9.97 -4.27 -5.34
CA ALA A 72 9.77 -5.07 -6.55
C ALA A 72 11.03 -5.07 -7.44
N TYR A 73 11.60 -3.89 -7.66
CA TYR A 73 12.84 -3.73 -8.42
C TYR A 73 14.01 -4.52 -7.81
N ALA A 74 14.20 -4.43 -6.49
CA ALA A 74 15.21 -5.21 -5.78
C ALA A 74 14.96 -6.73 -5.89
N SER A 75 13.70 -7.17 -5.88
CA SER A 75 13.34 -8.59 -6.03
C SER A 75 13.74 -9.13 -7.40
N TYR A 76 13.51 -8.38 -8.48
CA TYR A 76 13.94 -8.77 -9.83
C TYR A 76 15.47 -8.78 -9.98
N LEU A 77 16.16 -7.86 -9.31
CA LEU A 77 17.62 -7.84 -9.30
C LEU A 77 18.23 -8.93 -8.41
N ARG A 78 17.45 -9.54 -7.50
CA ARG A 78 17.91 -10.54 -6.51
C ARG A 78 18.91 -9.99 -5.49
N TYR A 79 19.07 -8.68 -5.43
CA TYR A 79 19.85 -7.98 -4.41
C TYR A 79 19.31 -6.57 -4.23
N TRP A 80 19.70 -5.93 -3.13
CA TRP A 80 19.34 -4.53 -2.85
C TRP A 80 20.32 -3.57 -3.54
N PRO A 81 19.90 -2.78 -4.55
CA PRO A 81 20.82 -1.98 -5.35
C PRO A 81 21.15 -0.62 -4.72
N PHE A 82 20.40 -0.16 -3.72
CA PHE A 82 20.49 1.20 -3.18
C PHE A 82 21.47 1.37 -2.01
N GLY A 83 22.30 0.35 -1.76
CA GLY A 83 23.28 0.35 -0.67
C GLY A 83 22.66 0.40 0.74
N PRO A 84 23.51 0.50 1.78
CA PRO A 84 23.06 0.50 3.17
C PRO A 84 22.18 1.70 3.54
N GLU A 85 22.56 2.90 3.06
CA GLU A 85 21.80 4.13 3.33
C GLU A 85 20.39 4.06 2.70
N GLY A 86 20.30 3.61 1.45
CA GLY A 86 19.01 3.41 0.79
C GLY A 86 18.12 2.39 1.53
N CYS A 87 18.72 1.36 2.14
CA CYS A 87 17.99 0.39 2.96
C CYS A 87 17.37 1.05 4.21
N GLN A 88 18.14 1.91 4.90
CA GLN A 88 17.63 2.65 6.06
C GLN A 88 16.51 3.61 5.68
N ILE A 89 16.70 4.38 4.59
CA ILE A 89 15.68 5.29 4.05
C ILE A 89 14.42 4.52 3.70
N HIS A 90 14.55 3.38 3.01
CA HIS A 90 13.42 2.52 2.65
C HIS A 90 12.65 2.03 3.88
N GLY A 91 13.35 1.65 4.95
CA GLY A 91 12.74 1.25 6.20
C GLY A 91 11.98 2.39 6.88
N VAL A 92 12.63 3.54 7.07
CA VAL A 92 12.03 4.72 7.73
C VAL A 92 10.84 5.25 6.92
N GLN A 93 11.01 5.43 5.62
CA GLN A 93 9.95 5.93 4.73
C GLN A 93 8.74 4.98 4.70
N GLY A 94 8.99 3.68 4.71
CA GLY A 94 7.93 2.67 4.85
C GLY A 94 7.16 2.84 6.16
N MET A 95 7.86 2.89 7.30
CA MET A 95 7.24 3.06 8.62
C MET A 95 6.42 4.36 8.73
N THR A 96 6.96 5.47 8.25
CA THR A 96 6.25 6.77 8.29
C THR A 96 4.97 6.72 7.45
N SER A 97 5.03 6.14 6.26
CA SER A 97 3.86 6.03 5.37
C SER A 97 2.75 5.18 6.00
N ILE A 98 3.12 4.09 6.67
CA ILE A 98 2.17 3.20 7.35
C ILE A 98 1.51 3.91 8.54
N LEU A 99 2.30 4.57 9.39
CA LEU A 99 1.78 5.27 10.57
C LEU A 99 0.82 6.40 10.18
N ALA A 100 1.18 7.15 9.13
CA ALA A 100 0.30 8.15 8.54
C ALA A 100 -1.00 7.51 8.02
N GLY A 101 -0.88 6.41 7.25
CA GLY A 101 -2.03 5.68 6.72
C GLY A 101 -3.00 5.20 7.79
N ILE A 102 -2.51 4.58 8.87
CA ILE A 102 -3.35 4.12 10.00
C ILE A 102 -4.07 5.31 10.66
N SER A 103 -3.37 6.42 10.89
CA SER A 103 -3.93 7.61 11.53
C SER A 103 -5.09 8.19 10.73
N PHE A 104 -4.97 8.24 9.40
CA PHE A 104 -6.03 8.77 8.54
C PHE A 104 -7.14 7.75 8.31
N LEU A 105 -6.84 6.47 8.17
CA LEU A 105 -7.84 5.41 8.00
C LEU A 105 -8.82 5.35 9.17
N GLY A 106 -8.31 5.50 10.40
CA GLY A 106 -9.14 5.58 11.61
C GLY A 106 -10.06 6.80 11.67
N ALA A 107 -9.71 7.89 10.99
CA ALA A 107 -10.50 9.12 10.95
C ALA A 107 -11.58 9.12 9.85
N VAL A 108 -11.38 8.37 8.75
CA VAL A 108 -12.29 8.36 7.59
C VAL A 108 -13.54 7.51 7.82
N PHE A 109 -13.44 6.42 8.59
CA PHE A 109 -14.48 5.40 8.60
C PHE A 109 -14.99 5.03 9.99
N ASN A 110 -16.25 5.33 10.25
CA ASN A 110 -16.99 4.85 11.41
C ASN A 110 -17.52 3.41 11.24
N THR A 111 -16.80 2.56 10.49
CA THR A 111 -17.23 1.18 10.16
C THR A 111 -16.10 0.19 10.44
N GLY A 112 -16.45 -1.04 10.83
CA GLY A 112 -15.46 -2.08 11.15
C GLY A 112 -14.68 -2.64 9.95
N LEU A 113 -15.06 -2.31 8.71
CA LEU A 113 -14.49 -2.91 7.51
C LEU A 113 -13.03 -2.47 7.22
N PRO A 114 -12.67 -1.18 7.30
CA PRO A 114 -11.27 -0.74 7.20
C PRO A 114 -10.39 -1.30 8.30
N VAL A 115 -10.90 -1.36 9.54
CA VAL A 115 -10.17 -1.97 10.67
C VAL A 115 -9.93 -3.45 10.41
N LYS A 116 -10.93 -4.20 9.95
CA LYS A 116 -10.76 -5.61 9.55
C LYS A 116 -9.73 -5.78 8.44
N THR A 117 -9.76 -4.91 7.43
CA THR A 117 -8.79 -4.97 6.32
C THR A 117 -7.37 -4.68 6.79
N LEU A 118 -7.21 -3.69 7.67
CA LEU A 118 -5.93 -3.40 8.33
C LEU A 118 -5.43 -4.60 9.14
N LEU A 119 -6.28 -5.17 10.00
CA LEU A 119 -5.92 -6.33 10.83
C LEU A 119 -5.57 -7.57 9.99
N LEU A 120 -6.25 -7.80 8.87
CA LEU A 120 -5.97 -8.93 7.98
C LEU A 120 -4.65 -8.76 7.22
N LEU A 121 -4.36 -7.57 6.69
CA LEU A 121 -3.15 -7.33 5.89
C LEU A 121 -1.91 -7.08 6.74
N TRP A 122 -2.05 -6.41 7.89
CA TRP A 122 -0.93 -6.03 8.75
C TRP A 122 -0.77 -6.91 9.98
N GLY A 123 -1.86 -7.44 10.55
CA GLY A 123 -1.83 -8.19 11.80
C GLY A 123 -0.81 -9.34 11.77
N PRO A 124 -0.83 -10.23 10.76
CA PRO A 124 0.14 -11.31 10.65
C PRO A 124 1.60 -10.83 10.61
N TYR A 125 1.88 -9.73 9.91
CA TYR A 125 3.22 -9.14 9.85
C TYR A 125 3.64 -8.56 11.20
N VAL A 126 2.76 -7.83 11.88
CA VAL A 126 3.01 -7.25 13.21
C VAL A 126 3.30 -8.35 14.23
N VAL A 127 2.52 -9.44 14.23
CA VAL A 127 2.75 -10.58 15.12
C VAL A 127 4.13 -11.19 14.89
N MET A 128 4.55 -11.34 13.63
CA MET A 128 5.89 -11.83 13.31
C MET A 128 6.99 -10.87 13.77
N CYS A 129 6.80 -9.55 13.60
CA CYS A 129 7.74 -8.54 14.09
C CYS A 129 7.85 -8.56 15.62
N ILE A 130 6.74 -8.73 16.34
CA ILE A 130 6.75 -8.87 17.81
C ILE A 130 7.49 -10.14 18.21
N TYR A 131 7.20 -11.28 17.56
CA TYR A 131 7.92 -12.53 17.81
C TYR A 131 9.43 -12.37 17.62
N ALA A 132 9.85 -11.66 16.57
CA ALA A 132 11.25 -11.37 16.29
C ALA A 132 11.98 -10.56 17.38
N CYS A 133 11.24 -9.83 18.24
CA CYS A 133 11.83 -9.09 19.36
C CYS A 133 12.19 -9.97 20.55
N PHE A 134 11.49 -11.10 20.73
CA PHE A 134 11.66 -11.99 21.88
C PHE A 134 12.40 -13.28 21.52
N GLU A 135 12.23 -13.76 20.29
CA GLU A 135 12.72 -15.06 19.84
C GLU A 135 13.50 -14.96 18.53
N ASN A 136 14.35 -15.95 18.28
CA ASN A 136 15.14 -15.99 17.06
C ASN A 136 14.26 -16.37 15.85
N THR A 137 14.12 -15.45 14.89
CA THR A 137 13.31 -15.65 13.67
C THR A 137 13.77 -16.81 12.77
N LYS A 138 14.91 -17.44 13.07
CA LYS A 138 15.38 -18.66 12.41
C LYS A 138 14.41 -19.84 12.52
N LEU A 139 13.53 -19.86 13.53
CA LEU A 139 12.47 -20.87 13.64
C LEU A 139 11.39 -20.70 12.55
N VAL A 140 11.25 -19.49 12.01
CA VAL A 140 10.26 -19.15 10.99
C VAL A 140 10.86 -19.32 9.59
N SER A 141 10.15 -20.07 8.73
CA SER A 141 10.58 -20.30 7.34
C SER A 141 10.93 -18.97 6.63
N PRO A 142 12.04 -18.90 5.87
CA PRO A 142 12.42 -17.72 5.08
C PRO A 142 11.28 -17.19 4.21
N LYS A 143 10.50 -18.08 3.58
CA LYS A 143 9.37 -17.70 2.72
C LYS A 143 8.28 -16.97 3.50
N ILE A 144 7.95 -17.42 4.70
CA ILE A 144 6.95 -16.75 5.56
C ILE A 144 7.42 -15.34 5.95
N ARG A 145 8.70 -15.18 6.26
CA ARG A 145 9.30 -13.87 6.59
C ARG A 145 9.21 -12.87 5.43
N MET A 146 9.09 -13.33 4.19
CA MET A 146 8.90 -12.51 2.99
C MET A 146 7.42 -12.31 2.62
N VAL A 147 6.59 -13.35 2.71
CA VAL A 147 5.16 -13.28 2.37
C VAL A 147 4.43 -12.22 3.22
N LEU A 148 4.70 -12.19 4.53
CA LEU A 148 4.03 -11.27 5.46
C LEU A 148 4.22 -9.77 5.12
N PRO A 149 5.45 -9.26 4.94
CA PRO A 149 5.65 -7.87 4.52
C PRO A 149 5.13 -7.60 3.10
N VAL A 150 5.14 -8.58 2.19
CA VAL A 150 4.55 -8.43 0.85
C VAL A 150 3.04 -8.21 0.96
N LEU A 151 2.33 -9.01 1.77
CA LEU A 151 0.90 -8.82 2.01
C LEU A 151 0.60 -7.46 2.64
N ALA A 152 1.41 -7.04 3.62
CA ALA A 152 1.27 -5.72 4.24
C ALA A 152 1.42 -4.59 3.21
N LYS A 153 2.36 -4.70 2.26
CA LYS A 153 2.56 -3.75 1.16
C LYS A 153 1.41 -3.69 0.15
N LEU A 154 0.46 -4.62 0.17
CA LEU A 154 -0.76 -4.56 -0.64
C LEU A 154 -1.87 -3.70 0.01
N SER A 155 -1.68 -3.20 1.23
CA SER A 155 -2.69 -2.37 1.91
C SER A 155 -3.07 -1.10 1.17
N PRO A 156 -2.17 -0.35 0.51
CA PRO A 156 -2.55 0.85 -0.25
C PRO A 156 -3.58 0.58 -1.34
N LEU A 157 -3.48 -0.59 -2.00
CA LEU A 157 -4.43 -1.03 -3.01
C LEU A 157 -5.79 -1.34 -2.36
N ALA A 158 -5.79 -2.08 -1.26
CA ALA A 158 -7.02 -2.39 -0.53
C ALA A 158 -7.71 -1.12 0.00
N ASN A 159 -6.95 -0.19 0.59
CA ASN A 159 -7.45 1.11 1.04
C ASN A 159 -8.09 1.89 -0.10
N ALA A 160 -7.41 1.96 -1.26
CA ALA A 160 -7.93 2.66 -2.43
C ALA A 160 -9.26 2.12 -2.91
N LEU A 161 -9.42 0.79 -2.94
CA LEU A 161 -10.69 0.16 -3.26
C LEU A 161 -11.76 0.45 -2.20
N LEU A 162 -11.40 0.40 -0.92
CA LEU A 162 -12.34 0.66 0.17
C LEU A 162 -12.94 2.06 0.12
N TYR A 163 -12.13 3.12 -0.02
CA TYR A 163 -12.68 4.48 -0.05
C TYR A 163 -13.29 4.86 -1.41
N SER A 164 -12.83 4.25 -2.52
CA SER A 164 -13.41 4.51 -3.85
C SER A 164 -14.79 3.88 -4.01
N TYR A 165 -15.02 2.69 -3.43
CA TYR A 165 -16.32 1.98 -3.52
C TYR A 165 -17.19 2.12 -2.27
N GLY A 166 -16.61 2.35 -1.10
CA GLY A 166 -17.31 2.36 0.18
C GLY A 166 -18.08 3.64 0.50
N ASN A 167 -17.82 4.74 -0.21
CA ASN A 167 -18.54 6.00 -0.04
C ASN A 167 -19.18 6.43 -1.36
N GLU A 168 -20.51 6.38 -1.44
CA GLU A 168 -21.26 6.71 -2.66
C GLU A 168 -21.02 8.13 -3.15
N PHE A 169 -20.85 9.08 -2.23
CA PHE A 169 -20.55 10.48 -2.56
C PHE A 169 -19.13 10.61 -3.12
N TYR A 170 -18.16 9.97 -2.48
CA TYR A 170 -16.77 9.97 -2.96
C TYR A 170 -16.65 9.31 -4.34
N ARG A 171 -17.33 8.18 -4.54
CA ARG A 171 -17.45 7.48 -5.83
C ARG A 171 -18.04 8.38 -6.90
N GLY A 172 -19.08 9.14 -6.56
CA GLY A 172 -19.72 10.11 -7.46
C GLY A 172 -18.74 11.20 -7.93
N GLY A 173 -17.91 11.72 -7.03
CA GLY A 173 -16.90 12.72 -7.39
C GLY A 173 -15.75 12.15 -8.21
N ILE A 174 -15.28 10.92 -7.93
CA ILE A 174 -14.31 10.23 -8.81
C ILE A 174 -14.90 10.06 -10.21
N TRP A 175 -16.17 9.64 -10.31
CA TRP A 175 -16.85 9.50 -11.60
C TRP A 175 -16.92 10.84 -12.36
N GLN A 176 -17.26 11.92 -11.66
CA GLN A 176 -17.29 13.27 -12.23
C GLN A 176 -15.90 13.69 -12.71
N PHE A 177 -14.84 13.36 -11.98
CA PHE A 177 -13.46 13.63 -12.41
C PHE A 177 -13.08 12.86 -13.68
N LEU A 178 -13.41 11.56 -13.75
CA LEU A 178 -13.03 10.70 -14.88
C LEU A 178 -13.84 10.98 -16.15
N THR A 179 -15.11 11.33 -16.01
CA THR A 179 -16.05 11.45 -17.16
C THR A 179 -16.44 12.89 -17.49
N GLY A 180 -16.16 13.85 -16.59
CA GLY A 180 -16.65 15.23 -16.70
C GLY A 180 -18.15 15.40 -16.44
N GLN A 181 -18.92 14.31 -16.26
CA GLN A 181 -20.35 14.36 -16.02
C GLN A 181 -20.65 14.50 -14.52
N SER A 182 -21.39 15.55 -14.15
CA SER A 182 -21.89 15.69 -12.78
C SER A 182 -22.98 14.65 -12.51
N GLN A 183 -23.00 14.06 -11.31
CA GLN A 183 -24.09 13.17 -10.87
C GLN A 183 -25.46 13.86 -10.88
N THR A 184 -25.49 15.20 -10.83
CA THR A 184 -26.72 16.00 -10.92
C THR A 184 -27.36 15.98 -12.31
N ASP A 185 -26.59 15.76 -13.37
CA ASP A 185 -27.10 15.71 -14.75
C ASP A 185 -27.78 14.39 -15.10
N LYS A 186 -27.53 13.31 -14.35
CA LYS A 186 -28.21 12.01 -14.56
C LYS A 186 -29.60 11.92 -13.93
N ARG A 187 -29.97 12.90 -13.08
CA ARG A 187 -31.27 12.97 -12.39
C ARG A 187 -32.26 13.94 -13.05
N LYS A 188 -31.88 14.60 -14.15
CA LYS A 188 -32.76 15.40 -15.01
C LYS A 188 -33.07 14.61 -16.27
#